data_AF-M4ZR99-F1
#
_entry.id   AF-M4ZR99-F1
#
_cell.length_a   1.000
_cell.length_b   1.000
_cell.length_c   1.000
_cell.angle_alpha   90.00
_cell.angle_beta   90.00
_cell.angle_gamma   90.00
#
_symmetry.space_group_name_H-M   'P 1'
#
loop_
_entity.id
_entity.type
_entity.pdbx_description
1 polymer ?
#
loop_
_entity_poly.entity_id
_entity_poly.type
_entity_poly.pdbx_seq_one_letter_code
_entity_poly.pdbx_strand_id
1 'polypeptide(L)'
;MDAQEIAIKHREYKLEFLKVILSILTPLVLVALTFVVNNAIQERGALLKREEQILAEKQKIYAELGRRLNIIYIYIADVGDFRSYTPPGVVEKKRESDRQFFMYRPYWSDMTEQRYNEYMKAAFLTYVGAGMPAKINAFKSEKVAAYDVDKLKWDPTWDTYFTEQADSEIATKYYALVSSLLADTVKADLRKLDR
;
A
#
# COMPACT_ATOMS: atom_id res chain seq x y z
N MET A 1 57.38 63.06 -8.35
CA MET A 1 56.45 62.05 -8.91
C MET A 1 55.42 62.80 -9.73
N ASP A 2 55.32 62.44 -11.01
CA ASP A 2 54.38 63.05 -11.95
C ASP A 2 52.94 62.65 -11.56
N ALA A 3 51.96 63.54 -11.77
CA ALA A 3 50.57 63.31 -11.36
C ALA A 3 49.97 62.07 -12.05
N GLN A 4 50.45 61.75 -13.26
CA GLN A 4 50.09 60.52 -13.98
C GLN A 4 50.59 59.25 -13.27
N GLU A 5 51.79 59.26 -12.71
CA GLU A 5 52.39 58.09 -12.04
C GLU A 5 51.67 57.74 -10.74
N ILE A 6 51.22 58.76 -10.00
CA ILE A 6 50.39 58.61 -8.79
C ILE A 6 49.02 58.02 -9.15
N ALA A 7 48.40 58.49 -10.24
CA ALA A 7 47.11 58.00 -10.70
C ALA A 7 47.17 56.53 -11.16
N ILE A 8 48.26 56.13 -11.82
CA ILE A 8 48.50 54.75 -12.25
C ILE A 8 48.66 53.83 -11.03
N LYS A 9 49.54 54.18 -10.07
CA LYS A 9 49.72 53.40 -8.83
C LYS A 9 48.40 53.24 -8.07
N HIS A 10 47.62 54.31 -7.90
CA HIS A 10 46.31 54.21 -7.24
C HIS A 10 45.34 53.29 -7.96
N ARG A 11 45.40 53.19 -9.30
CA ARG A 11 44.60 52.27 -10.09
C ARG A 11 45.03 50.82 -9.87
N GLU A 12 46.35 50.57 -9.84
CA GLU A 12 46.92 49.25 -9.58
C GLU A 12 46.55 48.75 -8.17
N TYR A 13 46.73 49.58 -7.14
CA TYR A 13 46.33 49.24 -5.77
C TYR A 13 44.84 48.90 -5.66
N LYS A 14 43.96 49.66 -6.34
CA LYS A 14 42.52 49.37 -6.37
C LYS A 14 42.23 48.01 -7.00
N LEU A 15 42.91 47.67 -8.10
CA LEU A 15 42.73 46.39 -8.80
C LEU A 15 43.26 45.21 -8.00
N GLU A 16 44.41 45.34 -7.36
CA GLU A 16 44.98 44.31 -6.48
C GLU A 16 44.09 44.07 -5.27
N PHE A 17 43.60 45.14 -4.63
CA PHE A 17 42.66 45.04 -3.53
C PHE A 17 41.35 44.34 -3.92
N LEU A 18 40.80 44.67 -5.09
CA LEU A 18 39.64 43.98 -5.67
C LEU A 18 39.91 42.48 -5.89
N LYS A 19 41.09 42.10 -6.40
CA LYS A 19 41.47 40.69 -6.59
C LYS A 19 41.56 39.93 -5.27
N VAL A 20 42.12 40.55 -4.23
CA VAL A 20 42.18 39.95 -2.89
C VAL A 20 40.77 39.73 -2.33
N ILE A 21 39.88 40.72 -2.44
CA ILE A 21 38.48 40.57 -2.02
C ILE A 21 37.80 39.42 -2.76
N LEU A 22 37.94 39.36 -4.10
CA LEU A 22 37.34 38.30 -4.91
C LEU A 22 37.87 36.91 -4.51
N SER A 23 39.18 36.79 -4.26
CA SER A 23 39.80 35.51 -3.85
C SER A 23 39.27 34.97 -2.52
N ILE A 24 38.81 35.85 -1.63
CA ILE A 24 38.19 35.50 -0.35
C ILE A 24 36.69 35.28 -0.53
N LEU A 25 36.02 36.08 -1.37
CA LEU A 25 34.58 36.02 -1.57
C LEU A 25 34.15 34.72 -2.27
N THR A 26 34.90 34.26 -3.28
CA THR A 26 34.57 33.04 -4.03
C THR A 26 34.41 31.80 -3.14
N PRO A 27 35.38 31.42 -2.28
CA PRO A 27 35.20 30.26 -1.40
C PRO A 27 34.06 30.46 -0.40
N LEU A 28 33.82 31.68 0.10
CA LEU A 28 32.70 31.97 1.00
C LEU A 28 31.34 31.77 0.33
N VAL A 29 31.18 32.25 -0.90
CA VAL A 29 29.95 32.04 -1.68
C VAL A 29 29.74 30.55 -1.97
N LEU A 30 30.80 29.81 -2.30
CA LEU A 30 30.70 28.37 -2.53
C LEU A 30 30.28 27.61 -1.26
N VAL A 31 30.84 27.96 -0.10
CA VAL A 31 30.45 27.37 1.18
C VAL A 31 28.98 27.70 1.50
N ALA A 32 28.57 28.95 1.34
CA ALA A 32 27.19 29.37 1.59
C ALA A 32 26.20 28.64 0.65
N LEU A 33 26.53 28.54 -0.64
CA LEU A 33 25.71 27.83 -1.62
C LEU A 33 25.61 26.34 -1.28
N THR A 34 26.75 25.71 -0.96
CA THR A 34 26.80 24.30 -0.57
C THR A 34 25.95 24.04 0.67
N PHE A 35 26.03 24.92 1.67
CA PHE A 35 25.25 24.81 2.89
C PHE A 35 23.74 24.92 2.63
N VAL A 36 23.30 25.91 1.84
CA VAL A 36 21.89 26.09 1.48
C VAL A 36 21.35 24.91 0.68
N VAL A 37 22.09 24.44 -0.33
CA VAL A 37 21.70 23.29 -1.16
C VAL A 37 21.64 22.01 -0.33
N ASN A 38 22.65 21.76 0.51
CA ASN A 38 22.70 20.54 1.33
C ASN A 38 21.56 20.48 2.34
N ASN A 39 21.23 21.60 3.00
CA ASN A 39 20.10 21.64 3.94
C ASN A 39 18.77 21.38 3.24
N ALA A 40 18.54 22.02 2.08
CA ALA A 40 17.33 21.81 1.30
C ALA A 40 17.18 20.36 0.80
N ILE A 41 18.28 19.71 0.43
CA ILE A 41 18.29 18.28 0.02
C ILE A 41 18.02 17.38 1.23
N GLN A 42 18.61 17.64 2.39
CA GLN A 42 18.44 16.80 3.57
C GLN A 42 16.99 16.78 4.07
N GLU A 43 16.33 17.94 4.14
CA GLU A 43 14.93 18.02 4.58
C GLU A 43 13.99 17.24 3.64
N ARG A 44 14.13 17.46 2.32
CA ARG A 44 13.34 16.74 1.31
C ARG A 44 13.65 15.24 1.30
N GLY A 45 14.92 14.88 1.43
CA GLY A 45 15.36 13.49 1.49
C GLY A 45 14.80 12.75 2.71
N ALA A 46 14.71 13.40 3.86
CA ALA A 46 14.14 12.81 5.07
C ALA A 46 12.62 12.55 4.91
N LEU A 47 11.88 13.46 4.29
CA LEU A 47 10.45 13.27 4.01
C LEU A 47 10.21 12.13 3.03
N LEU A 48 10.95 12.12 1.91
CA LEU A 48 10.86 11.05 0.91
C LEU A 48 11.18 9.68 1.51
N LYS A 49 12.22 9.60 2.34
CA LYS A 49 12.61 8.36 3.03
C LYS A 49 11.51 7.86 3.97
N ARG A 50 10.83 8.76 4.70
CA ARG A 50 9.69 8.39 5.57
C ARG A 50 8.51 7.88 4.76
N GLU A 51 8.18 8.53 3.66
CA GLU A 51 7.11 8.08 2.75
C GLU A 51 7.42 6.69 2.17
N GLU A 52 8.64 6.48 1.70
CA GLU A 52 9.11 5.18 1.19
C GLU A 52 9.02 4.08 2.24
N GLN A 53 9.40 4.37 3.49
CA GLN A 53 9.27 3.42 4.60
C GLN A 53 7.81 3.05 4.88
N ILE A 54 6.90 4.02 4.88
CA ILE A 54 5.46 3.77 5.07
C ILE A 54 4.91 2.92 3.91
N LEU A 55 5.23 3.29 2.66
CA LEU A 55 4.79 2.53 1.48
C LEU A 55 5.32 1.10 1.48
N ALA A 56 6.59 0.90 1.82
CA ALA A 56 7.18 -0.42 1.93
C ALA A 56 6.46 -1.28 2.98
N GLU A 57 6.08 -0.68 4.11
CA GLU A 57 5.33 -1.40 5.15
C GLU A 57 3.90 -1.75 4.70
N LYS A 58 3.20 -0.81 4.04
CA LYS A 58 1.89 -1.09 3.43
C LYS A 58 1.95 -2.24 2.43
N GLN A 59 3.00 -2.29 1.59
CA GLN A 59 3.19 -3.36 0.62
C GLN A 59 3.37 -4.72 1.28
N LYS A 60 4.14 -4.80 2.38
CA LYS A 60 4.28 -6.06 3.15
C LYS A 60 2.95 -6.51 3.75
N ILE A 61 2.22 -5.59 4.38
CA ILE A 61 0.91 -5.89 4.97
C ILE A 61 -0.04 -6.39 3.87
N TYR A 62 -0.06 -5.73 2.72
CA TYR A 62 -0.87 -6.15 1.58
C TYR A 62 -0.46 -7.52 1.02
N ALA A 63 0.83 -7.85 0.96
CA ALA A 63 1.28 -9.15 0.43
C ALA A 63 0.72 -10.33 1.23
N GLU A 64 0.56 -10.18 2.55
CA GLU A 64 -0.06 -11.18 3.41
C GLU A 64 -1.58 -11.13 3.35
N LEU A 65 -2.16 -9.94 3.55
CA LEU A 65 -3.60 -9.72 3.57
C LEU A 65 -4.24 -10.11 2.22
N GLY A 66 -3.66 -9.63 1.12
CA GLY A 66 -4.11 -9.89 -0.24
C GLY A 66 -4.14 -11.38 -0.57
N ARG A 67 -3.18 -12.16 -0.07
CA ARG A 67 -3.18 -13.63 -0.23
C ARG A 67 -4.40 -14.26 0.44
N ARG A 68 -4.72 -13.85 1.67
CA ARG A 68 -5.88 -14.37 2.41
C ARG A 68 -7.21 -13.96 1.78
N LEU A 69 -7.31 -12.69 1.36
CA LEU A 69 -8.47 -12.17 0.63
C LEU A 69 -8.69 -12.95 -0.67
N ASN A 70 -7.62 -13.23 -1.41
CA ASN A 70 -7.69 -14.01 -2.63
C ASN A 70 -8.17 -15.45 -2.37
N ILE A 71 -7.72 -16.10 -1.29
CA ILE A 71 -8.20 -17.44 -0.91
C ILE A 71 -9.71 -17.42 -0.64
N ILE A 72 -10.21 -16.41 0.08
CA ILE A 72 -11.66 -16.25 0.33
C ILE A 72 -12.41 -16.11 -1.01
N TYR A 73 -11.92 -15.26 -1.92
CA TYR A 73 -12.54 -15.05 -3.22
C TYR A 73 -12.54 -16.32 -4.07
N ILE A 74 -11.38 -16.96 -4.22
CA ILE A 74 -11.21 -18.24 -4.92
C ILE A 74 -12.20 -19.26 -4.40
N TYR A 75 -12.32 -19.36 -3.07
CA TYR A 75 -13.24 -20.30 -2.44
C TYR A 75 -14.70 -19.97 -2.76
N ILE A 76 -15.13 -18.71 -2.65
CA ILE A 76 -16.54 -18.35 -2.84
C ILE A 76 -16.96 -18.39 -4.31
N ALA A 77 -16.05 -18.07 -5.23
CA ALA A 77 -16.34 -17.97 -6.66
C ALA A 77 -16.13 -19.28 -7.45
N ASP A 78 -15.75 -20.39 -6.80
CA ASP A 78 -15.52 -21.69 -7.45
C ASP A 78 -14.43 -21.66 -8.53
N VAL A 79 -13.43 -20.78 -8.38
CA VAL A 79 -12.35 -20.60 -9.36
C VAL A 79 -11.01 -21.12 -8.86
N GLY A 80 -10.07 -21.36 -9.77
CA GLY A 80 -8.70 -21.72 -9.42
C GLY A 80 -8.58 -23.01 -8.61
N ASP A 81 -7.86 -22.95 -7.49
CA ASP A 81 -7.56 -24.06 -6.60
C ASP A 81 -8.56 -24.16 -5.42
N PHE A 82 -9.80 -23.68 -5.57
CA PHE A 82 -10.78 -23.60 -4.48
C PHE A 82 -10.99 -24.91 -3.70
N ARG A 83 -10.86 -26.06 -4.39
CA ARG A 83 -11.01 -27.41 -3.82
C ARG A 83 -9.94 -27.74 -2.77
N SER A 84 -8.82 -27.00 -2.75
CA SER A 84 -7.74 -27.16 -1.78
C SER A 84 -8.07 -26.56 -0.40
N TYR A 85 -9.19 -25.83 -0.28
CA TYR A 85 -9.59 -25.17 0.95
C TYR A 85 -10.87 -25.81 1.52
N THR A 86 -11.03 -25.66 2.84
CA THR A 86 -12.19 -26.15 3.59
C THR A 86 -13.01 -24.98 4.13
N PRO A 87 -14.33 -25.15 4.34
CA PRO A 87 -15.19 -24.13 4.96
C PRO A 87 -14.64 -23.55 6.27
N PRO A 88 -14.23 -24.36 7.27
CA PRO A 88 -13.61 -23.82 8.49
C PRO A 88 -12.31 -23.07 8.20
N GLY A 89 -11.49 -23.55 7.27
CA GLY A 89 -10.26 -22.87 6.86
C GLY A 89 -10.52 -21.48 6.27
N VAL A 90 -11.56 -21.33 5.46
CA VAL A 90 -11.94 -20.06 4.83
C VAL A 90 -12.47 -19.07 5.87
N VAL A 91 -13.27 -19.53 6.84
CA VAL A 91 -13.69 -18.69 7.98
C VAL A 91 -12.50 -18.25 8.82
N GLU A 92 -11.48 -19.10 8.99
CA GLU A 92 -10.26 -18.69 9.67
C GLU A 92 -9.48 -17.63 8.87
N LYS A 93 -9.41 -17.76 7.54
CA LYS A 93 -8.82 -16.72 6.67
C LYS A 93 -9.56 -15.39 6.78
N LYS A 94 -10.89 -15.39 6.94
CA LYS A 94 -11.67 -14.19 7.25
C LYS A 94 -11.20 -13.56 8.56
N ARG A 95 -11.11 -14.34 9.64
CA ARG A 95 -10.70 -13.83 10.97
C ARG A 95 -9.28 -13.28 10.95
N GLU A 96 -8.35 -13.98 10.30
CA GLU A 96 -6.98 -13.50 10.10
C GLU A 96 -6.95 -12.19 9.30
N SER A 97 -7.77 -12.09 8.25
CA SER A 97 -7.88 -10.88 7.42
C SER A 97 -8.46 -9.71 8.21
N ASP A 98 -9.56 -9.92 8.94
CA ASP A 98 -10.19 -8.89 9.78
C ASP A 98 -9.21 -8.37 10.83
N ARG A 99 -8.52 -9.29 11.52
CA ARG A 99 -7.53 -8.93 12.55
C ARG A 99 -6.41 -8.06 11.96
N GLN A 100 -5.83 -8.47 10.83
CA GLN A 100 -4.75 -7.71 10.20
C GLN A 100 -5.25 -6.38 9.63
N PHE A 101 -6.39 -6.38 8.93
CA PHE A 101 -6.96 -5.18 8.33
C PHE A 101 -7.25 -4.10 9.36
N PHE A 102 -7.94 -4.45 10.45
CA PHE A 102 -8.31 -3.48 11.48
C PHE A 102 -7.13 -3.08 12.39
N MET A 103 -6.15 -3.97 12.60
CA MET A 103 -4.90 -3.62 13.30
C MET A 103 -4.13 -2.51 12.55
N TYR A 104 -4.12 -2.58 11.21
CA TYR A 104 -3.46 -1.60 10.35
C TYR A 104 -4.44 -0.61 9.70
N ARG A 105 -5.64 -0.44 10.26
CA ARG A 105 -6.67 0.47 9.71
C ARG A 105 -6.15 1.87 9.38
N PRO A 106 -5.28 2.52 10.20
CA PRO A 106 -4.76 3.85 9.88
C PRO A 106 -3.92 3.93 8.60
N TYR A 107 -3.48 2.80 8.03
CA TYR A 107 -2.71 2.78 6.79
C TYR A 107 -3.58 2.83 5.53
N TRP A 108 -4.86 2.51 5.67
CA TRP A 108 -5.81 2.40 4.57
C TRP A 108 -6.63 3.69 4.42
N SER A 109 -6.98 4.02 3.18
CA SER A 109 -7.94 5.09 2.93
C SER A 109 -9.35 4.67 3.34
N ASP A 110 -10.23 5.64 3.54
CA ASP A 110 -11.65 5.37 3.85
C ASP A 110 -12.35 4.62 2.72
N MET A 111 -11.95 4.88 1.47
CA MET A 111 -12.40 4.11 0.31
C MET A 111 -12.02 2.63 0.45
N THR A 112 -10.78 2.33 0.84
CA THR A 112 -10.34 0.94 1.06
C THR A 112 -11.09 0.27 2.20
N GLU A 113 -11.34 0.96 3.30
CA GLU A 113 -12.20 0.42 4.37
C GLU A 113 -13.62 0.13 3.88
N GLN A 114 -14.21 1.06 3.13
CA GLN A 114 -15.55 0.85 2.57
C GLN A 114 -15.58 -0.40 1.68
N ARG A 115 -14.63 -0.53 0.74
CA ARG A 115 -14.55 -1.70 -0.15
C ARG A 115 -14.27 -2.99 0.60
N TYR A 116 -13.47 -2.95 1.66
CA TYR A 116 -13.20 -4.10 2.51
C TYR A 116 -14.50 -4.59 3.16
N ASN A 117 -15.25 -3.67 3.76
CA ASN A 117 -16.51 -4.00 4.42
C ASN A 117 -17.58 -4.48 3.43
N GLU A 118 -17.66 -3.89 2.23
CA GLU A 118 -18.55 -4.35 1.15
C GLU A 118 -18.22 -5.78 0.71
N TYR A 119 -16.94 -6.07 0.47
CA TYR A 119 -16.49 -7.40 0.11
C TYR A 119 -16.75 -8.42 1.24
N MET A 120 -16.43 -8.07 2.49
CA MET A 120 -16.64 -8.99 3.62
C MET A 120 -18.12 -9.28 3.89
N LYS A 121 -19.02 -8.31 3.67
CA LYS A 121 -20.47 -8.53 3.76
C LYS A 121 -20.99 -9.40 2.62
N ALA A 122 -20.46 -9.21 1.41
CA ALA A 122 -20.80 -10.06 0.27
C ALA A 122 -20.30 -11.50 0.49
N ALA A 123 -19.11 -11.66 1.06
CA ALA A 123 -18.47 -12.95 1.29
C ALA A 123 -19.05 -13.71 2.50
N PHE A 124 -19.48 -13.01 3.55
CA PHE A 124 -19.89 -13.62 4.80
C PHE A 124 -21.11 -12.98 5.46
N LEU A 125 -21.96 -13.83 6.04
CA LEU A 125 -22.95 -13.44 7.02
C LEU A 125 -22.33 -13.48 8.43
N THR A 126 -22.31 -12.32 9.08
CA THR A 126 -21.80 -12.13 10.45
C THR A 126 -22.95 -12.00 11.45
N TYR A 127 -22.65 -12.04 12.75
CA TYR A 127 -23.64 -11.90 13.84
C TYR A 127 -24.76 -12.96 13.84
N VAL A 128 -24.45 -14.19 13.40
CA VAL A 128 -25.41 -15.31 13.35
C VAL A 128 -25.75 -15.90 14.74
N GLY A 129 -25.11 -15.41 15.80
CA GLY A 129 -25.32 -15.84 17.19
C GLY A 129 -24.08 -15.60 18.05
N ALA A 130 -24.25 -15.51 19.37
CA ALA A 130 -23.13 -15.33 20.29
C ALA A 130 -22.17 -16.54 20.22
N GLY A 131 -20.89 -16.28 19.95
CA GLY A 131 -19.85 -17.32 19.83
C GLY A 131 -19.91 -18.17 18.55
N MET A 132 -20.87 -17.92 17.65
CA MET A 132 -21.00 -18.69 16.41
C MET A 132 -20.05 -18.15 15.33
N PRO A 133 -19.44 -19.03 14.52
CA PRO A 133 -18.62 -18.60 13.38
C PRO A 133 -19.46 -17.87 12.34
N ALA A 134 -18.82 -16.97 11.59
CA ALA A 134 -19.45 -16.36 10.41
C ALA A 134 -19.78 -17.46 9.38
N LYS A 135 -20.88 -17.28 8.66
CA LYS A 135 -21.26 -18.17 7.55
C LYS A 135 -20.78 -17.60 6.23
N ILE A 136 -20.40 -18.48 5.31
CA ILE A 136 -19.97 -18.20 3.94
C ILE A 136 -21.22 -18.00 3.09
N ASN A 137 -21.26 -16.88 2.36
CA ASN A 137 -22.28 -16.63 1.35
C ASN A 137 -21.94 -17.36 0.05
N ALA A 138 -22.23 -18.65 0.03
CA ALA A 138 -22.18 -19.50 -1.14
C ALA A 138 -23.20 -20.65 -0.99
N PHE A 139 -23.48 -21.34 -2.10
CA PHE A 139 -24.20 -22.62 -2.10
C PHE A 139 -23.23 -23.75 -1.79
N LYS A 140 -23.61 -24.67 -0.89
CA LYS A 140 -22.74 -25.83 -0.60
C LYS A 140 -22.76 -26.87 -1.71
N SER A 141 -23.83 -26.93 -2.50
CA SER A 141 -24.07 -27.96 -3.53
C SER A 141 -22.92 -28.04 -4.53
N GLU A 142 -22.38 -26.89 -4.95
CA GLU A 142 -21.25 -26.81 -5.88
C GLU A 142 -19.96 -27.37 -5.25
N LYS A 143 -19.73 -27.09 -3.96
CA LYS A 143 -18.57 -27.60 -3.20
C LYS A 143 -18.65 -29.10 -2.98
N VAL A 144 -19.82 -29.60 -2.60
CA VAL A 144 -20.07 -31.04 -2.41
C VAL A 144 -19.85 -31.78 -3.72
N ALA A 145 -20.46 -31.30 -4.82
CA ALA A 145 -20.29 -31.90 -6.14
C ALA A 145 -18.82 -31.91 -6.59
N ALA A 146 -18.07 -30.84 -6.30
CA ALA A 146 -16.64 -30.78 -6.58
C ALA A 146 -15.82 -31.81 -5.78
N TYR A 147 -16.15 -32.04 -4.51
CA TYR A 147 -15.50 -33.06 -3.68
C TYR A 147 -15.81 -34.48 -4.17
N ASP A 148 -17.04 -34.73 -4.62
CA ASP A 148 -17.44 -36.02 -5.18
C ASP A 148 -16.65 -36.36 -6.46
N VAL A 149 -16.42 -35.38 -7.32
CA VAL A 149 -15.59 -35.53 -8.55
C VAL A 149 -14.17 -35.94 -8.19
N ASP A 150 -13.58 -35.32 -7.17
CA ASP A 150 -12.21 -35.59 -6.73
C ASP A 150 -12.10 -36.82 -5.82
N LYS A 151 -13.23 -37.51 -5.55
CA LYS A 151 -13.34 -38.63 -4.60
C LYS A 151 -12.83 -38.27 -3.20
N LEU A 152 -12.99 -37.02 -2.81
CA LEU A 152 -12.67 -36.51 -1.48
C LEU A 152 -13.88 -36.69 -0.56
N LYS A 153 -13.61 -36.89 0.74
CA LYS A 153 -14.67 -37.02 1.73
C LYS A 153 -15.13 -35.63 2.18
N TRP A 154 -16.39 -35.29 1.88
CA TRP A 154 -17.06 -34.14 2.49
C TRP A 154 -17.38 -34.43 3.97
N ASP A 155 -17.08 -33.48 4.86
CA ASP A 155 -17.48 -33.56 6.26
C ASP A 155 -18.88 -32.92 6.42
N PRO A 156 -19.92 -33.68 6.82
CA PRO A 156 -21.27 -33.13 6.96
C PRO A 156 -21.40 -31.96 7.94
N THR A 157 -20.47 -31.82 8.89
CA THR A 157 -20.46 -30.66 9.81
C THR A 157 -20.22 -29.34 9.08
N TRP A 158 -19.60 -29.39 7.90
CA TRP A 158 -19.31 -28.23 7.07
C TRP A 158 -20.55 -27.57 6.49
N ASP A 159 -21.66 -28.28 6.39
CA ASP A 159 -22.93 -27.74 5.89
C ASP A 159 -23.40 -26.51 6.70
N THR A 160 -23.05 -26.47 7.99
CA THR A 160 -23.42 -25.38 8.90
C THR A 160 -22.73 -24.05 8.58
N TYR A 161 -21.66 -24.09 7.77
CA TYR A 161 -20.87 -22.92 7.39
C TYR A 161 -21.48 -22.12 6.25
N PHE A 162 -22.51 -22.61 5.56
CA PHE A 162 -23.07 -21.94 4.39
C PHE A 162 -24.39 -21.24 4.70
N THR A 163 -24.69 -20.16 3.97
CA THR A 163 -25.99 -19.48 4.03
C THR A 163 -26.96 -19.95 2.96
N GLU A 164 -26.51 -20.73 1.96
CA GLU A 164 -27.27 -21.08 0.75
C GLU A 164 -27.75 -19.84 -0.02
N GLN A 165 -26.94 -18.78 0.02
CA GLN A 165 -27.12 -17.54 -0.72
C GLN A 165 -25.76 -17.08 -1.23
N ALA A 166 -25.71 -16.54 -2.45
CA ALA A 166 -24.49 -16.00 -3.04
C ALA A 166 -24.74 -14.56 -3.53
N ASP A 167 -23.74 -13.72 -3.39
CA ASP A 167 -23.75 -12.35 -3.93
C ASP A 167 -23.23 -12.39 -5.38
N SER A 168 -24.09 -12.06 -6.35
CA SER A 168 -23.72 -12.08 -7.78
C SER A 168 -22.64 -11.06 -8.14
N GLU A 169 -22.38 -10.08 -7.28
CA GLU A 169 -21.36 -9.04 -7.49
C GLU A 169 -20.07 -9.31 -6.70
N ILE A 170 -19.89 -10.52 -6.16
CA ILE A 170 -18.71 -10.86 -5.34
C ILE A 170 -17.38 -10.57 -6.07
N ALA A 171 -17.31 -10.87 -7.37
CA ALA A 171 -16.14 -10.58 -8.19
C ALA A 171 -15.88 -9.08 -8.32
N THR A 172 -16.92 -8.29 -8.61
CA THR A 172 -16.83 -6.83 -8.70
C THR A 172 -16.34 -6.22 -7.40
N LYS A 173 -16.90 -6.67 -6.26
CA LYS A 173 -16.51 -6.18 -4.92
C LYS A 173 -15.08 -6.58 -4.56
N TYR A 174 -14.65 -7.79 -4.89
CA TYR A 174 -13.28 -8.24 -4.72
C TYR A 174 -12.28 -7.39 -5.53
N TYR A 175 -12.52 -7.21 -6.83
CA TYR A 175 -11.61 -6.42 -7.67
C TYR A 175 -11.59 -4.94 -7.30
N ALA A 176 -12.73 -4.39 -6.85
CA ALA A 176 -12.78 -3.03 -6.31
C ALA A 176 -11.91 -2.87 -5.05
N LEU A 177 -11.96 -3.84 -4.12
CA LEU A 177 -11.09 -3.88 -2.94
C LEU A 177 -9.61 -4.03 -3.31
N VAL A 178 -9.28 -4.94 -4.22
CA VAL A 178 -7.88 -5.12 -4.66
C VAL A 178 -7.34 -3.84 -5.30
N SER A 179 -8.14 -3.18 -6.14
CA SER A 179 -7.76 -1.92 -6.78
C SER A 179 -7.52 -0.80 -5.76
N SER A 180 -8.34 -0.69 -4.71
CA SER A 180 -8.16 0.33 -3.67
C SER A 180 -6.96 0.04 -2.76
N LEU A 181 -6.74 -1.23 -2.39
CA LEU A 181 -5.53 -1.66 -1.66
C LEU A 181 -4.27 -1.35 -2.45
N LEU A 182 -4.26 -1.67 -3.75
CA LEU A 182 -3.14 -1.34 -4.62
C LEU A 182 -2.92 0.17 -4.67
N ALA A 183 -3.99 0.96 -4.87
CA ALA A 183 -3.88 2.42 -4.87
C ALA A 183 -3.26 3.00 -3.58
N ASP A 184 -3.54 2.40 -2.41
CA ASP A 184 -2.96 2.82 -1.13
C ASP A 184 -1.48 2.40 -0.95
N THR A 185 -0.98 1.47 -1.76
CA THR A 185 0.38 0.88 -1.68
C THR A 185 1.36 1.38 -2.75
N VAL A 186 0.86 2.07 -3.79
CA VAL A 186 1.71 2.72 -4.81
C VAL A 186 1.75 4.23 -4.63
N LYS A 187 2.87 4.83 -5.05
CA LYS A 187 3.06 6.28 -5.04
C LYS A 187 2.09 6.93 -6.04
N ALA A 188 1.34 7.94 -5.61
CA ALA A 188 0.33 8.63 -6.42
C ALA A 188 0.86 9.17 -7.77
N ASP A 189 2.15 9.49 -7.86
CA ASP A 189 2.75 10.07 -9.07
C ASP A 189 3.07 9.06 -10.18
N LEU A 190 3.04 7.74 -9.93
CA LEU A 190 3.24 6.74 -10.99
C LEU A 190 2.06 6.65 -11.97
N ARG A 191 0.89 7.22 -11.65
CA ARG A 191 -0.26 7.32 -12.58
C ARG A 191 -0.22 8.55 -13.49
N LYS A 192 0.72 9.49 -13.28
CA LYS A 192 0.81 10.73 -14.06
C LYS A 192 1.79 10.67 -15.23
N LEU A 193 2.53 9.56 -15.39
CA LEU A 193 3.48 9.39 -16.50
C LEU A 193 2.90 8.62 -17.70
N ASP A 194 1.64 8.15 -17.60
CA ASP A 194 0.92 7.44 -18.68
C ASP A 194 -0.31 8.23 -19.20
N ARG A 195 -0.24 9.56 -19.25
CA ARG A 195 -1.22 10.40 -19.96
C ARG A 195 -0.56 11.43 -20.84
#